data_AF-A0A1M5BEA0-F1
#
_entry.id   AF-A0A1M5BEA0-F1
#
_cell.length_a   1.000
_cell.length_b   1.000
_cell.length_c   1.000
_cell.angle_alpha   90.00
_cell.angle_beta   90.00
_cell.angle_gamma   90.00
#
_symmetry.space_group_name_H-M   'P 1'
#
loop_
_entity.id
_entity.type
_entity.pdbx_description
1 polymer ?
#
loop_
_entity_poly.entity_id
_entity_poly.type
_entity_poly.pdbx_seq_one_letter_code
_entity_poly.pdbx_strand_id
1 'polypeptide(L)'
;MKRNLSIFFMLALLVTFLSPLAAYAEGEGNIDHGGGGMGSGTSENYWNPGDEGVRVTVVRARDRAVVTTPIDFTNKNPDNIQAHFGKVSKISYTKGVSLTPNPQTYTYVNPAQAIPRIISSGSGNANIEAIKRYFCSEYTLMRIADVTGFNYDTLISGDYKILLEPVAYMTFQGVRIAVTATEAALYDEQLGGGLRSKMASLSHQNLPLAMFLETPDLGYPAWSGSTTSKASNADIKSSLGLGIVRFSEAEPPQVSSYDYTYRVNTEVITSVTVSGGQADPDNPVSVRFTIGGKTYTVNNVYYPDGDSQLVWVRWTTPSTPQTMTITVSVTGRGRASQGTITANIVDLSGNDPPNPVADDRNDSYSKPSVPSNPQVTSTSWGVWRPWWQEYWVWHSTGEDSGYWCDHGWWEFDYDSYRADLSASMSIIPDAKAPTASGKTMKSGYGINQIVSANVSTNQSWAVTGAQTAVTYFPEFQYQNYWRLLDRTSSGYSAKFEFAKNRYSTYNRRTHFTPIWMPDGSYTPYTYLIDCWTPQGMLSMNLTDSVNISGSLWDDWHIAPVKP
;
A
#
# COMPACT_ATOMS: atom_id res chain seq x y z
N MET A 1 35.67 13.55 -57.19
CA MET A 1 35.46 12.49 -56.17
C MET A 1 35.12 13.05 -54.79
N LYS A 2 35.94 13.92 -54.16
CA LYS A 2 35.67 14.41 -52.80
C LYS A 2 34.31 15.13 -52.62
N ARG A 3 33.89 15.96 -53.58
CA ARG A 3 32.61 16.69 -53.52
C ARG A 3 31.38 15.77 -53.63
N ASN A 4 31.47 14.69 -54.41
CA ASN A 4 30.38 13.72 -54.55
C ASN A 4 30.28 12.80 -53.33
N LEU A 5 31.42 12.47 -52.69
CA LEU A 5 31.42 11.75 -51.41
C LEU A 5 30.79 12.58 -50.29
N SER A 6 31.07 13.88 -50.21
CA SER A 6 30.49 14.76 -49.19
C SER A 6 28.97 14.93 -49.35
N ILE A 7 28.47 14.98 -50.58
CA ILE A 7 27.03 15.03 -50.85
C ILE A 7 26.37 13.70 -50.45
N PHE A 8 27.02 12.57 -50.74
CA PHE A 8 26.51 11.25 -50.35
C PHE A 8 26.50 11.07 -48.81
N PHE A 9 27.52 11.58 -48.12
CA PHE A 9 27.57 11.58 -46.66
C PHE A 9 26.50 12.48 -46.03
N MET A 10 26.26 13.67 -46.59
CA MET A 10 25.18 14.54 -46.11
C MET A 10 23.79 13.97 -46.38
N LEU A 11 23.58 13.32 -47.53
CA LEU A 11 22.31 12.65 -47.81
C LEU A 11 22.08 11.46 -46.87
N ALA A 12 23.12 10.66 -46.59
CA ALA A 12 23.05 9.56 -45.64
C ALA A 12 22.74 10.06 -44.21
N LEU A 13 23.35 11.18 -43.80
CA LEU A 13 23.06 11.82 -42.51
C LEU A 13 21.62 12.35 -42.44
N LEU A 14 21.13 13.00 -43.51
CA LEU A 14 19.76 13.49 -43.59
C LEU A 14 18.72 12.36 -43.56
N VAL A 15 19.02 11.22 -44.19
CA VAL A 15 18.15 10.03 -44.14
C VAL A 15 18.12 9.41 -42.74
N THR A 16 19.22 9.47 -41.96
CA THR A 16 19.20 9.05 -40.54
C THR A 16 18.41 9.98 -39.62
N PHE A 17 18.24 11.26 -39.98
CA PHE A 17 17.41 12.22 -39.24
C PHE A 17 15.94 12.25 -39.68
N LEU A 18 15.60 11.62 -40.82
CA LEU A 18 14.25 11.56 -41.39
C LEU A 18 13.54 10.22 -41.14
N SER A 19 14.22 9.23 -40.57
CA SER A 19 13.56 8.08 -39.96
C SER A 19 12.87 8.53 -38.68
N PRO A 20 11.53 8.42 -38.55
CA PRO A 20 10.90 8.59 -37.25
C PRO A 20 11.54 7.57 -36.31
N LEU A 21 12.15 8.05 -35.22
CA LEU A 21 12.35 7.21 -34.05
C LEU A 21 10.95 6.84 -33.60
N ALA A 22 10.44 5.70 -34.06
CA ALA A 22 9.35 5.03 -33.40
C ALA A 22 9.91 4.61 -32.04
N ALA A 23 9.81 5.50 -31.06
CA ALA A 23 9.86 5.12 -29.66
C ALA A 23 8.61 4.27 -29.42
N TYR A 24 8.69 2.98 -29.77
CA TYR A 24 7.72 2.00 -29.33
C TYR A 24 7.82 2.00 -27.81
N ALA A 25 6.77 2.46 -27.12
CA ALA A 25 6.67 2.33 -25.68
C ALA A 25 6.45 0.84 -25.36
N GLU A 26 7.52 0.05 -25.33
CA GLU A 26 7.50 -1.28 -24.73
C GLU A 26 7.27 -1.10 -23.22
N GLY A 27 6.31 -1.84 -22.66
CA GLY A 27 6.08 -1.83 -21.22
C GLY A 27 7.33 -2.30 -20.47
N GLU A 28 7.51 -1.83 -19.24
CA GLU A 28 8.52 -2.35 -18.32
C GLU A 28 7.85 -3.27 -17.30
N GLY A 29 8.19 -4.55 -17.33
CA GLY A 29 7.66 -5.55 -16.39
C GLY A 29 8.47 -5.60 -15.10
N ASN A 30 7.93 -5.04 -14.03
CA ASN A 30 8.40 -5.21 -12.66
C ASN A 30 7.82 -6.53 -12.09
N ILE A 31 8.44 -7.64 -12.46
CA ILE A 31 7.94 -8.99 -12.18
C ILE A 31 9.14 -9.93 -12.04
N ASP A 32 9.16 -10.73 -11.00
CA ASP A 32 10.00 -11.91 -10.88
C ASP A 32 9.14 -13.10 -10.45
N HIS A 33 9.71 -14.30 -10.48
CA HIS A 33 8.99 -15.53 -10.18
C HIS A 33 9.83 -16.49 -9.34
N GLY A 34 9.15 -17.47 -8.79
CA GLY A 34 9.72 -18.62 -8.13
C GLY A 34 8.83 -19.84 -8.31
N GLY A 35 8.90 -20.73 -7.34
CA GLY A 35 8.11 -21.95 -7.31
C GLY A 35 8.85 -23.08 -6.60
N GLY A 36 8.17 -24.20 -6.46
CA GLY A 36 8.75 -25.38 -5.83
C GLY A 36 8.03 -26.65 -6.24
N GLY A 37 8.35 -27.73 -5.53
CA GLY A 37 7.79 -29.04 -5.79
C GLY A 37 6.26 -29.06 -5.64
N MET A 38 5.59 -29.81 -6.52
CA MET A 38 4.19 -30.15 -6.34
C MET A 38 4.07 -31.36 -5.41
N GLY A 39 3.20 -31.27 -4.41
CA GLY A 39 2.81 -32.40 -3.57
C GLY A 39 1.84 -33.35 -4.28
N SER A 40 1.38 -34.38 -3.58
CA SER A 40 0.30 -35.25 -4.05
C SER A 40 -1.09 -34.65 -3.77
N GLY A 41 -1.99 -34.72 -4.75
CA GLY A 41 -3.40 -34.37 -4.58
C GLY A 41 -4.29 -35.56 -4.20
N THR A 42 -5.57 -35.30 -3.94
CA THR A 42 -6.63 -36.31 -3.75
C THR A 42 -7.73 -36.12 -4.80
N SER A 43 -8.74 -37.01 -4.83
CA SER A 43 -9.90 -36.85 -5.73
C SER A 43 -10.70 -35.57 -5.48
N GLU A 44 -10.60 -35.02 -4.27
CA GLU A 44 -11.32 -33.82 -3.84
C GLU A 44 -10.43 -32.57 -3.76
N ASN A 45 -9.10 -32.72 -3.76
CA ASN A 45 -8.15 -31.62 -3.59
C ASN A 45 -7.00 -31.78 -4.60
N TYR A 46 -7.12 -31.12 -5.74
CA TYR A 46 -6.11 -31.23 -6.80
C TYR A 46 -6.08 -30.00 -7.71
N TRP A 47 -4.99 -29.88 -8.44
CA TRP A 47 -4.82 -28.93 -9.53
C TRP A 47 -4.05 -29.60 -10.65
N ASN A 48 -4.50 -29.40 -11.89
CA ASN A 48 -3.81 -29.94 -13.05
C ASN A 48 -2.77 -28.93 -13.54
N PRO A 49 -1.53 -29.36 -13.81
CA PRO A 49 -0.52 -28.46 -14.33
C PRO A 49 -0.97 -27.71 -15.59
N GLY A 50 -0.91 -26.38 -15.55
CA GLY A 50 -1.35 -25.50 -16.63
C GLY A 50 -2.84 -25.11 -16.59
N ASP A 51 -3.60 -25.54 -15.58
CA ASP A 51 -4.93 -24.99 -15.29
C ASP A 51 -4.80 -23.62 -14.61
N GLU A 52 -4.40 -22.64 -15.41
CA GLU A 52 -3.95 -21.33 -14.95
C GLU A 52 -4.45 -20.19 -15.84
N GLY A 53 -4.39 -18.98 -15.31
CA GLY A 53 -4.65 -17.74 -16.02
C GLY A 53 -3.95 -16.55 -15.36
N VAL A 54 -4.19 -15.36 -15.88
CA VAL A 54 -3.71 -14.10 -15.31
C VAL A 54 -4.86 -13.11 -15.26
N ARG A 55 -5.19 -12.62 -14.07
CA ARG A 55 -6.08 -11.49 -13.87
C ARG A 55 -5.33 -10.20 -14.18
N VAL A 56 -5.94 -9.36 -14.99
CA VAL A 56 -5.39 -8.10 -15.49
C VAL A 56 -6.29 -6.97 -15.01
N THR A 57 -5.68 -5.97 -14.38
CA THR A 57 -6.38 -4.78 -13.88
C THR A 57 -5.62 -3.52 -14.29
N VAL A 58 -6.30 -2.54 -14.88
CA VAL A 58 -5.71 -1.22 -15.15
C VAL A 58 -5.85 -0.34 -13.90
N VAL A 59 -4.73 0.23 -13.49
CA VAL A 59 -4.59 1.00 -12.24
C VAL A 59 -4.01 2.37 -12.56
N ARG A 60 -4.60 3.42 -12.01
CA ARG A 60 -4.03 4.77 -12.10
C ARG A 60 -2.88 4.91 -11.11
N ALA A 61 -1.70 5.31 -11.59
CA ALA A 61 -0.46 5.29 -10.81
C ALA A 61 -0.52 6.23 -9.59
N ARG A 62 -1.04 7.45 -9.78
CA ARG A 62 -1.01 8.52 -8.75
C ARG A 62 -1.76 8.21 -7.45
N ASP A 63 -2.88 7.48 -7.53
CA ASP A 63 -3.81 7.27 -6.41
C ASP A 63 -4.17 5.78 -6.20
N ARG A 64 -3.58 4.90 -7.01
CA ARG A 64 -3.82 3.45 -7.00
C ARG A 64 -5.31 3.13 -7.21
N ALA A 65 -6.04 3.96 -7.95
CA ALA A 65 -7.43 3.70 -8.29
C ALA A 65 -7.50 2.59 -9.35
N VAL A 66 -8.32 1.58 -9.08
CA VAL A 66 -8.71 0.57 -10.08
C VAL A 66 -9.68 1.26 -11.04
N VAL A 67 -9.31 1.35 -12.32
CA VAL A 67 -10.08 2.12 -13.32
C VAL A 67 -10.79 1.24 -14.36
N THR A 68 -10.57 -0.07 -14.32
CA THR A 68 -11.27 -1.06 -15.13
C THR A 68 -11.82 -2.18 -14.24
N THR A 69 -12.88 -2.85 -14.69
CA THR A 69 -13.21 -4.17 -14.13
C THR A 69 -12.10 -5.14 -14.49
N PRO A 70 -11.54 -5.89 -13.52
CA PRO A 70 -10.54 -6.91 -13.82
C PRO A 70 -11.04 -7.97 -14.79
N ILE A 71 -10.16 -8.41 -15.68
CA ILE A 71 -10.41 -9.47 -16.66
C ILE A 71 -9.42 -10.61 -16.45
N ASP A 72 -9.82 -11.86 -16.71
CA ASP A 72 -8.91 -13.00 -16.53
C ASP A 72 -8.58 -13.60 -17.91
N PHE A 73 -7.30 -13.55 -18.28
CA PHE A 73 -6.76 -14.17 -19.49
C PHE A 73 -6.38 -15.62 -19.20
N THR A 74 -6.74 -16.56 -20.08
CA THR A 74 -6.28 -17.96 -19.99
C THR A 74 -6.18 -18.66 -21.34
N ASN A 75 -5.28 -19.64 -21.44
CA ASN A 75 -5.19 -20.57 -22.57
C ASN A 75 -6.19 -21.75 -22.46
N LYS A 76 -7.01 -21.78 -21.41
CA LYS A 76 -7.99 -22.83 -21.12
C LYS A 76 -9.42 -22.35 -21.35
N ASN A 77 -10.35 -23.30 -21.32
CA ASN A 77 -11.79 -23.03 -21.32
C ASN A 77 -12.40 -23.52 -19.99
N PRO A 78 -12.20 -22.78 -18.88
CA PRO A 78 -12.67 -23.18 -17.55
C PRO A 78 -14.19 -22.94 -17.38
N ASP A 79 -15.00 -23.50 -18.27
CA ASP A 79 -16.48 -23.34 -18.27
C ASP A 79 -17.15 -24.07 -17.10
N ASN A 80 -16.41 -24.96 -16.43
CA ASN A 80 -16.88 -25.79 -15.32
C ASN A 80 -16.47 -25.26 -13.93
N ILE A 81 -16.08 -24.00 -13.82
CA ILE A 81 -15.84 -23.35 -12.52
C ILE A 81 -17.17 -23.21 -11.78
N GLN A 82 -17.25 -23.84 -10.61
CA GLN A 82 -18.44 -23.89 -9.77
C GLN A 82 -18.49 -22.75 -8.75
N ALA A 83 -17.34 -22.21 -8.34
CA ALA A 83 -17.27 -21.02 -7.48
C ALA A 83 -16.06 -20.14 -7.79
N HIS A 84 -16.22 -18.83 -7.61
CA HIS A 84 -15.14 -17.85 -7.69
C HIS A 84 -15.48 -16.62 -6.83
N PHE A 85 -14.52 -15.73 -6.60
CA PHE A 85 -14.68 -14.57 -5.71
C PHE A 85 -14.94 -13.26 -6.47
N GLY A 86 -15.56 -13.37 -7.65
CA GLY A 86 -15.75 -12.24 -8.56
C GLY A 86 -14.47 -11.84 -9.32
N LYS A 87 -14.48 -10.60 -9.80
CA LYS A 87 -13.36 -9.95 -10.50
C LYS A 87 -12.82 -8.82 -9.63
N VAL A 88 -12.37 -9.16 -8.43
CA VAL A 88 -11.82 -8.18 -7.48
C VAL A 88 -10.31 -8.28 -7.53
N SER A 89 -9.62 -7.14 -7.62
CA SER A 89 -8.16 -7.09 -7.67
C SER A 89 -7.54 -7.05 -6.28
N LYS A 90 -6.26 -7.42 -6.17
CA LYS A 90 -5.46 -7.29 -4.94
C LYS A 90 -5.59 -5.91 -4.28
N ILE A 91 -5.55 -4.83 -5.07
CA ILE A 91 -5.68 -3.45 -4.57
C ILE A 91 -7.03 -3.22 -3.89
N SER A 92 -8.11 -3.76 -4.45
CA SER A 92 -9.44 -3.65 -3.87
C SER A 92 -9.54 -4.43 -2.54
N TYR A 93 -8.94 -5.62 -2.47
CA TYR A 93 -8.85 -6.38 -1.21
C TYR A 93 -8.02 -5.63 -0.16
N THR A 94 -6.87 -5.06 -0.53
CA THR A 94 -6.05 -4.22 0.36
C THR A 94 -6.81 -2.98 0.86
N LYS A 95 -7.78 -2.47 0.08
CA LYS A 95 -8.68 -1.37 0.48
C LYS A 95 -9.90 -1.84 1.30
N GLY A 96 -9.93 -3.10 1.73
CA GLY A 96 -10.93 -3.62 2.67
C GLY A 96 -12.17 -4.24 2.03
N VAL A 97 -12.15 -4.55 0.73
CA VAL A 97 -13.21 -5.38 0.12
C VAL A 97 -13.16 -6.78 0.74
N SER A 98 -14.28 -7.26 1.26
CA SER A 98 -14.38 -8.59 1.86
C SER A 98 -14.45 -9.69 0.79
N LEU A 99 -13.77 -10.81 1.03
CA LEU A 99 -13.85 -11.99 0.19
C LEU A 99 -15.26 -12.60 0.27
N THR A 100 -15.98 -12.58 -0.85
CA THR A 100 -17.37 -13.08 -0.94
C THR A 100 -17.51 -13.97 -2.18
N PRO A 101 -18.12 -15.16 -2.07
CA PRO A 101 -18.44 -15.99 -3.23
C PRO A 101 -19.34 -15.23 -4.20
N ASN A 102 -19.03 -15.30 -5.49
CA ASN A 102 -19.85 -14.72 -6.55
C ASN A 102 -20.73 -15.84 -7.17
N PRO A 103 -22.07 -15.68 -7.21
CA PRO A 103 -22.98 -16.66 -7.78
C PRO A 103 -23.05 -16.63 -9.32
N GLN A 104 -22.40 -15.67 -9.97
CA GLN A 104 -22.39 -15.54 -11.41
C GLN A 104 -21.48 -16.59 -12.06
N THR A 105 -21.71 -16.85 -13.34
CA THR A 105 -20.82 -17.71 -14.13
C THR A 105 -19.45 -17.07 -14.25
N TYR A 106 -18.40 -17.87 -14.04
CA TYR A 106 -17.03 -17.41 -14.23
C TYR A 106 -16.77 -17.06 -15.69
N THR A 107 -16.36 -15.82 -15.94
CA THR A 107 -16.01 -15.34 -17.28
C THR A 107 -14.49 -15.28 -17.45
N TYR A 108 -14.02 -15.48 -18.67
CA TYR A 108 -12.60 -15.42 -19.02
C TYR A 108 -12.43 -14.98 -20.47
N VAL A 109 -11.20 -14.67 -20.84
CA VAL A 109 -10.85 -14.24 -22.19
C VAL A 109 -9.72 -15.12 -22.70
N ASN A 110 -9.93 -15.74 -23.85
CA ASN A 110 -8.84 -16.44 -24.55
C ASN A 110 -8.11 -15.43 -25.45
N PRO A 111 -6.84 -15.11 -25.15
CA PRO A 111 -6.04 -14.30 -26.04
C PRO A 111 -5.69 -15.10 -27.30
N ALA A 112 -5.53 -14.41 -28.43
CA ALA A 112 -5.16 -15.06 -29.68
C ALA A 112 -3.69 -15.54 -29.66
N GLN A 113 -2.83 -14.80 -28.97
CA GLN A 113 -1.48 -15.25 -28.63
C GLN A 113 -1.54 -16.03 -27.32
N ALA A 114 -1.01 -17.25 -27.30
CA ALA A 114 -0.99 -18.06 -26.09
C ALA A 114 -0.14 -17.38 -25.01
N ILE A 115 -0.69 -17.32 -23.80
CA ILE A 115 0.00 -16.81 -22.61
C ILE A 115 1.16 -17.77 -22.29
N PRO A 116 2.35 -17.28 -21.92
CA PRO A 116 3.39 -18.15 -21.37
C PRO A 116 2.91 -18.83 -20.09
N ARG A 117 3.54 -19.94 -19.73
CA ARG A 117 3.28 -20.62 -18.44
C ARG A 117 3.58 -19.67 -17.29
N ILE A 118 2.67 -19.59 -16.33
CA ILE A 118 2.72 -18.64 -15.21
C ILE A 118 3.12 -19.35 -13.92
N ILE A 119 2.48 -20.47 -13.62
CA ILE A 119 2.66 -21.29 -12.43
C ILE A 119 3.57 -22.47 -12.78
N SER A 120 4.74 -22.49 -12.13
CA SER A 120 5.70 -23.59 -12.24
C SER A 120 5.16 -24.88 -11.62
N SER A 121 5.50 -26.02 -12.21
CA SER A 121 5.12 -27.34 -11.73
C SER A 121 6.15 -28.39 -12.19
N GLY A 122 6.06 -29.62 -11.68
CA GLY A 122 6.92 -30.72 -12.13
C GLY A 122 6.82 -31.06 -13.63
N SER A 123 5.78 -30.58 -14.32
CA SER A 123 5.59 -30.78 -15.77
C SER A 123 6.17 -29.66 -16.65
N GLY A 124 6.64 -28.57 -16.04
CA GLY A 124 7.17 -27.41 -16.75
C GLY A 124 7.26 -26.18 -15.84
N ASN A 125 8.32 -25.40 -16.05
CA ASN A 125 8.60 -24.19 -15.29
C ASN A 125 8.09 -22.94 -16.03
N ALA A 126 7.71 -21.93 -15.26
CA ALA A 126 7.51 -20.59 -15.79
C ALA A 126 8.83 -20.02 -16.33
N ASN A 127 8.72 -19.04 -17.23
CA ASN A 127 9.87 -18.32 -17.78
C ASN A 127 9.60 -16.83 -17.66
N ILE A 128 10.31 -16.16 -16.75
CA ILE A 128 10.07 -14.76 -16.45
C ILE A 128 10.25 -13.85 -17.66
N GLU A 129 11.25 -14.10 -18.49
CA GLU A 129 11.50 -13.32 -19.71
C GLU A 129 10.35 -13.46 -20.71
N ALA A 130 9.78 -14.67 -20.82
CA ALA A 130 8.61 -14.88 -21.67
C ALA A 130 7.37 -14.17 -21.11
N ILE A 131 7.17 -14.18 -19.79
CA ILE A 131 6.07 -13.47 -19.10
C ILE A 131 6.20 -11.96 -19.31
N LYS A 132 7.37 -11.38 -19.02
CA LYS A 132 7.67 -9.96 -19.25
C LYS A 132 7.43 -9.61 -20.72
N ARG A 133 8.03 -10.36 -21.65
CA ARG A 133 7.85 -10.15 -23.10
C ARG A 133 6.39 -10.18 -23.54
N TYR A 134 5.60 -11.13 -23.02
CA TYR A 134 4.19 -11.25 -23.39
C TYR A 134 3.38 -10.05 -22.91
N PHE A 135 3.45 -9.71 -21.62
CA PHE A 135 2.61 -8.66 -21.02
C PHE A 135 3.10 -7.24 -21.31
N CYS A 136 4.37 -7.07 -21.70
CA CYS A 136 4.93 -5.78 -22.11
C CYS A 136 4.82 -5.54 -23.63
N SER A 137 4.42 -6.54 -24.41
CA SER A 137 4.28 -6.39 -25.85
C SER A 137 3.11 -5.47 -26.22
N GLU A 138 3.34 -4.60 -27.21
CA GLU A 138 2.33 -3.71 -27.78
C GLU A 138 1.03 -4.46 -28.12
N TYR A 139 1.14 -5.64 -28.74
CA TYR A 139 -0.02 -6.47 -29.10
C TYR A 139 -0.89 -6.83 -27.88
N THR A 140 -0.27 -7.32 -26.79
CA THR A 140 -1.00 -7.67 -25.57
C THR A 140 -1.59 -6.43 -24.91
N LEU A 141 -0.87 -5.31 -24.90
CA LEU A 141 -1.35 -4.04 -24.34
C LEU A 141 -2.56 -3.50 -25.12
N MET A 142 -2.53 -3.53 -26.45
CA MET A 142 -3.68 -3.20 -27.30
C MET A 142 -4.87 -4.12 -27.02
N ARG A 143 -4.63 -5.41 -26.84
CA ARG A 143 -5.69 -6.37 -26.52
C ARG A 143 -6.29 -6.12 -25.14
N ILE A 144 -5.48 -5.77 -24.15
CA ILE A 144 -5.97 -5.39 -22.81
C ILE A 144 -6.82 -4.12 -22.90
N ALA A 145 -6.36 -3.11 -23.62
CA ALA A 145 -7.12 -1.88 -23.87
C ALA A 145 -8.49 -2.17 -24.52
N ASP A 146 -8.50 -2.95 -25.60
CA ASP A 146 -9.72 -3.36 -26.32
C ASP A 146 -10.71 -4.11 -25.41
N VAL A 147 -10.25 -5.15 -24.72
CA VAL A 147 -11.12 -6.00 -23.89
C VAL A 147 -11.64 -5.28 -22.65
N THR A 148 -10.85 -4.38 -22.08
CA THR A 148 -11.28 -3.57 -20.92
C THR A 148 -12.09 -2.34 -21.33
N GLY A 149 -12.13 -1.99 -22.62
CA GLY A 149 -12.68 -0.73 -23.11
C GLY A 149 -11.86 0.52 -22.71
N PHE A 150 -10.60 0.33 -22.28
CA PHE A 150 -9.72 1.42 -21.89
C PHE A 150 -8.96 1.97 -23.11
N ASN A 151 -8.73 3.28 -23.17
CA ASN A 151 -8.00 3.87 -24.30
C ASN A 151 -6.51 3.48 -24.27
N TYR A 152 -6.00 2.94 -25.38
CA TYR A 152 -4.62 2.46 -25.48
C TYR A 152 -3.58 3.56 -25.26
N ASP A 153 -3.73 4.72 -25.92
CA ASP A 153 -2.77 5.84 -25.77
C ASP A 153 -2.74 6.37 -24.33
N THR A 154 -3.90 6.36 -23.66
CA THR A 154 -4.02 6.72 -22.25
C THR A 154 -3.40 5.66 -21.34
N LEU A 155 -3.53 4.36 -21.67
CA LEU A 155 -2.93 3.26 -20.90
C LEU A 155 -1.41 3.40 -20.84
N ILE A 156 -0.78 3.73 -21.98
CA ILE A 156 0.67 3.80 -22.12
C ILE A 156 1.26 5.19 -21.84
N SER A 157 0.45 6.15 -21.34
CA SER A 157 0.90 7.54 -21.09
C SER A 157 1.90 7.69 -19.94
N GLY A 158 2.03 6.67 -19.10
CA GLY A 158 2.78 6.69 -17.84
C GLY A 158 1.96 7.04 -16.59
N ASP A 159 0.72 7.53 -16.76
CA ASP A 159 -0.20 7.79 -15.65
C ASP A 159 -0.91 6.53 -15.14
N TYR A 160 -0.81 5.43 -15.89
CA TYR A 160 -1.47 4.16 -15.61
C TYR A 160 -0.46 3.01 -15.63
N LYS A 161 -0.82 1.94 -14.92
CA LYS A 161 -0.06 0.70 -14.80
C LYS A 161 -1.01 -0.47 -14.95
N ILE A 162 -0.47 -1.62 -15.34
CA ILE A 162 -1.22 -2.87 -15.35
C ILE A 162 -0.79 -3.71 -14.14
N LEU A 163 -1.76 -4.08 -13.31
CA LEU A 163 -1.60 -5.09 -12.27
C LEU A 163 -1.96 -6.45 -12.84
N LEU A 164 -1.02 -7.39 -12.71
CA LEU A 164 -1.16 -8.79 -13.09
C LEU A 164 -1.25 -9.64 -11.82
N GLU A 165 -2.19 -10.58 -11.77
CA GLU A 165 -2.33 -11.52 -10.66
C GLU A 165 -2.49 -12.94 -11.23
N PRO A 166 -1.65 -13.91 -10.86
CA PRO A 166 -1.81 -15.29 -11.33
C PRO A 166 -3.11 -15.89 -10.77
N VAL A 167 -3.82 -16.65 -11.61
CA VAL A 167 -5.08 -17.33 -11.29
C VAL A 167 -4.87 -18.84 -11.43
N ALA A 168 -5.30 -19.61 -10.43
CA ALA A 168 -5.36 -21.07 -10.51
C ALA A 168 -6.81 -21.55 -10.65
N TYR A 169 -7.03 -22.55 -11.51
CA TYR A 169 -8.28 -23.31 -11.60
C TYR A 169 -8.09 -24.66 -10.91
N MET A 170 -8.43 -24.72 -9.62
CA MET A 170 -8.20 -25.90 -8.78
C MET A 170 -9.50 -26.52 -8.30
N THR A 171 -9.45 -27.77 -7.86
CA THR A 171 -10.56 -28.42 -7.15
C THR A 171 -10.18 -28.52 -5.67
N PHE A 172 -11.04 -27.98 -4.80
CA PHE A 172 -10.88 -28.02 -3.35
C PHE A 172 -12.18 -28.50 -2.73
N GLN A 173 -12.09 -29.52 -1.85
CA GLN A 173 -13.25 -30.22 -1.28
C GLN A 173 -14.29 -30.64 -2.34
N GLY A 174 -13.83 -31.10 -3.49
CA GLY A 174 -14.68 -31.55 -4.60
C GLY A 174 -15.31 -30.42 -5.44
N VAL A 175 -15.11 -29.16 -5.08
CA VAL A 175 -15.63 -28.00 -5.81
C VAL A 175 -14.54 -27.37 -6.67
N ARG A 176 -14.81 -27.18 -7.96
CA ARG A 176 -13.87 -26.54 -8.88
C ARG A 176 -13.96 -25.01 -8.79
N ILE A 177 -12.86 -24.36 -8.44
CA ILE A 177 -12.81 -22.93 -8.14
C ILE A 177 -11.73 -22.18 -8.91
N ALA A 178 -11.99 -20.90 -9.20
CA ALA A 178 -11.02 -19.97 -9.78
C ALA A 178 -10.58 -18.97 -8.70
N VAL A 179 -9.26 -18.88 -8.48
CA VAL A 179 -8.71 -18.14 -7.35
C VAL A 179 -7.37 -17.50 -7.69
N THR A 180 -7.18 -16.23 -7.34
CA THR A 180 -5.86 -15.57 -7.32
C THR A 180 -5.09 -15.95 -6.05
N ALA A 181 -3.79 -15.69 -5.99
CA ALA A 181 -3.02 -15.91 -4.76
C ALA A 181 -3.61 -15.15 -3.55
N THR A 182 -4.00 -13.88 -3.75
CA THR A 182 -4.62 -13.05 -2.70
C THR A 182 -5.93 -13.64 -2.21
N GLU A 183 -6.78 -14.09 -3.12
CA GLU A 183 -8.06 -14.74 -2.77
C GLU A 183 -7.84 -16.07 -2.07
N ALA A 184 -6.82 -16.85 -2.46
CA ALA A 184 -6.49 -18.11 -1.80
C ALA A 184 -6.07 -17.87 -0.34
N ALA A 185 -5.26 -16.84 -0.08
CA ALA A 185 -4.87 -16.49 1.28
C ALA A 185 -6.05 -16.02 2.13
N LEU A 186 -6.91 -15.14 1.57
CA LEU A 186 -8.12 -14.69 2.26
C LEU A 186 -9.11 -15.85 2.52
N TYR A 187 -9.21 -16.80 1.59
CA TYR A 187 -10.09 -17.95 1.75
C TYR A 187 -9.55 -18.93 2.79
N ASP A 188 -8.23 -19.12 2.84
CA ASP A 188 -7.57 -19.91 3.87
C ASP A 188 -7.80 -19.33 5.27
N GLU A 189 -7.74 -18.00 5.42
CA GLU A 189 -8.07 -17.31 6.67
C GLU A 189 -9.53 -17.55 7.09
N GLN A 190 -10.48 -17.52 6.15
CA GLN A 190 -11.89 -17.84 6.43
C GLN A 190 -12.11 -19.31 6.83
N LEU A 191 -11.22 -20.21 6.38
CA LEU A 191 -11.27 -21.64 6.67
C LEU A 191 -10.41 -22.06 7.87
N GLY A 192 -9.77 -21.12 8.58
CA GLY A 192 -8.86 -21.43 9.68
C GLY A 192 -7.64 -22.27 9.26
N GLY A 193 -7.10 -22.06 8.06
CA GLY A 193 -5.97 -22.84 7.53
C GLY A 193 -6.35 -24.08 6.73
N GLY A 194 -7.65 -24.33 6.53
CA GLY A 194 -8.16 -25.52 5.87
C GLY A 194 -7.69 -25.67 4.41
N LEU A 195 -7.58 -24.58 3.64
CA LEU A 195 -7.13 -24.65 2.25
C LEU A 195 -5.65 -25.03 2.18
N ARG A 196 -4.84 -24.38 2.99
CA ARG A 196 -3.39 -24.58 3.07
C ARG A 196 -3.06 -25.98 3.53
N SER A 197 -3.77 -26.52 4.53
CA SER A 197 -3.55 -27.89 5.04
C SER A 197 -3.64 -28.96 3.94
N LYS A 198 -4.43 -28.73 2.88
CA LYS A 198 -4.64 -29.69 1.77
C LYS A 198 -3.90 -29.32 0.50
N MET A 199 -3.75 -28.03 0.20
CA MET A 199 -3.31 -27.52 -1.11
C MET A 199 -2.05 -26.65 -1.04
N ALA A 200 -1.30 -26.64 0.07
CA ALA A 200 -0.17 -25.71 0.29
C ALA A 200 0.84 -25.60 -0.85
N SER A 201 1.18 -26.71 -1.54
CA SER A 201 2.15 -26.68 -2.66
C SER A 201 1.67 -25.85 -3.85
N LEU A 202 0.37 -25.66 -4.00
CA LEU A 202 -0.19 -24.71 -4.96
C LEU A 202 -0.54 -23.40 -4.27
N SER A 203 -1.52 -23.42 -3.37
CA SER A 203 -2.19 -22.21 -2.85
C SER A 203 -1.24 -21.29 -2.08
N HIS A 204 -0.18 -21.84 -1.48
CA HIS A 204 0.77 -21.13 -0.64
C HIS A 204 2.21 -21.25 -1.12
N GLN A 205 2.45 -21.77 -2.32
CA GLN A 205 3.81 -21.88 -2.86
C GLN A 205 3.82 -21.52 -4.34
N ASN A 206 3.41 -22.43 -5.23
CA ASN A 206 3.54 -22.19 -6.67
C ASN A 206 2.64 -21.06 -7.22
N LEU A 207 1.42 -20.90 -6.69
CA LEU A 207 0.53 -19.80 -7.10
C LEU A 207 1.04 -18.42 -6.66
N PRO A 208 1.34 -18.16 -5.36
CA PRO A 208 1.85 -16.86 -4.94
C PRO A 208 3.26 -16.55 -5.47
N LEU A 209 4.12 -17.55 -5.63
CA LEU A 209 5.47 -17.34 -6.18
C LEU A 209 5.48 -17.20 -7.72
N ALA A 210 4.36 -17.42 -8.40
CA ALA A 210 4.29 -17.28 -9.86
C ALA A 210 4.59 -15.84 -10.34
N MET A 211 4.28 -14.84 -9.51
CA MET A 211 4.60 -13.43 -9.76
C MET A 211 4.82 -12.70 -8.44
N PHE A 212 5.93 -11.97 -8.31
CA PHE A 212 6.17 -10.97 -7.27
C PHE A 212 7.01 -9.81 -7.82
N LEU A 213 7.12 -8.70 -7.07
CA LEU A 213 7.81 -7.51 -7.56
C LEU A 213 9.33 -7.55 -7.32
N GLU A 214 10.10 -7.08 -8.31
CA GLU A 214 11.56 -6.86 -8.20
C GLU A 214 11.86 -5.55 -7.46
N THR A 215 11.01 -4.54 -7.66
CA THR A 215 11.08 -3.22 -7.03
C THR A 215 9.74 -2.84 -6.42
N PRO A 216 9.68 -2.12 -5.28
CA PRO A 216 8.42 -1.69 -4.69
C PRO A 216 7.57 -0.87 -5.67
N ASP A 217 6.27 -1.15 -5.76
CA ASP A 217 5.35 -0.41 -6.65
C ASP A 217 3.88 -0.58 -6.23
N LEU A 218 3.04 0.40 -6.58
CA LEU A 218 1.61 0.50 -6.23
C LEU A 218 1.34 0.31 -4.72
N GLY A 219 2.34 0.59 -3.88
CA GLY A 219 2.29 0.43 -2.42
C GLY A 219 2.51 -1.01 -1.94
N TYR A 220 2.98 -1.91 -2.80
CA TYR A 220 3.46 -3.24 -2.44
C TYR A 220 5.00 -3.27 -2.46
N PRO A 221 5.65 -3.91 -1.48
CA PRO A 221 7.10 -4.05 -1.45
C PRO A 221 7.59 -5.06 -2.51
N ALA A 222 8.88 -4.99 -2.83
CA ALA A 222 9.57 -6.07 -3.52
C ALA A 222 9.69 -7.30 -2.61
N TRP A 223 9.67 -8.51 -3.18
CA TRP A 223 9.83 -9.72 -2.40
C TRP A 223 11.31 -10.08 -2.23
N SER A 224 11.77 -10.10 -0.98
CA SER A 224 13.14 -10.50 -0.60
C SER A 224 13.20 -11.83 0.15
N GLY A 225 12.05 -12.49 0.33
CA GLY A 225 11.95 -13.78 1.02
C GLY A 225 12.29 -14.96 0.12
N SER A 226 11.95 -16.18 0.58
CA SER A 226 12.23 -17.39 -0.20
C SER A 226 11.43 -17.42 -1.50
N THR A 227 12.09 -17.77 -2.59
CA THR A 227 11.46 -17.99 -3.91
C THR A 227 11.10 -19.46 -4.15
N THR A 228 11.29 -20.33 -3.16
CA THR A 228 11.04 -21.77 -3.27
C THR A 228 10.23 -22.37 -2.14
N SER A 229 10.11 -21.69 -0.99
CA SER A 229 9.38 -22.17 0.18
C SER A 229 7.90 -21.80 0.10
N LYS A 230 7.06 -22.51 0.87
CA LYS A 230 5.68 -22.08 1.12
C LYS A 230 5.68 -20.71 1.81
N ALA A 231 4.89 -19.77 1.31
CA ALA A 231 4.63 -18.45 1.86
C ALA A 231 3.45 -18.47 2.85
N SER A 232 3.44 -17.51 3.77
CA SER A 232 2.33 -17.31 4.71
C SER A 232 1.19 -16.50 4.09
N ASN A 233 0.01 -16.53 4.71
CA ASN A 233 -1.13 -15.69 4.30
C ASN A 233 -0.76 -14.19 4.31
N ALA A 234 0.04 -13.76 5.28
CA ALA A 234 0.52 -12.38 5.41
C ALA A 234 1.50 -11.99 4.28
N ASP A 235 2.43 -12.86 3.92
CA ASP A 235 3.37 -12.63 2.82
C ASP A 235 2.64 -12.57 1.48
N ILE A 236 1.64 -13.46 1.29
CA ILE A 236 0.81 -13.48 0.10
C ILE A 236 0.03 -12.18 -0.03
N LYS A 237 -0.65 -11.73 1.02
CA LYS A 237 -1.42 -10.48 0.96
C LYS A 237 -0.53 -9.24 0.80
N SER A 238 0.65 -9.23 1.40
CA SER A 238 1.54 -8.07 1.38
C SER A 238 2.37 -7.95 0.10
N SER A 239 2.90 -9.05 -0.45
CA SER A 239 4.07 -8.96 -1.34
C SER A 239 4.10 -9.97 -2.49
N LEU A 240 3.28 -11.03 -2.47
CA LEU A 240 3.30 -12.10 -3.47
C LEU A 240 2.01 -12.18 -4.29
N GLY A 241 2.08 -12.94 -5.40
CA GLY A 241 0.98 -13.16 -6.33
C GLY A 241 0.59 -11.90 -7.09
N LEU A 242 1.57 -11.06 -7.43
CA LEU A 242 1.37 -9.88 -8.24
C LEU A 242 2.57 -9.57 -9.13
N GLY A 243 2.30 -9.02 -10.31
CA GLY A 243 3.29 -8.41 -11.19
C GLY A 243 2.76 -7.06 -11.68
N ILE A 244 3.66 -6.12 -12.01
CA ILE A 244 3.26 -4.79 -12.50
C ILE A 244 3.95 -4.48 -13.83
N VAL A 245 3.18 -4.00 -14.80
CA VAL A 245 3.70 -3.41 -16.04
C VAL A 245 3.57 -1.89 -15.97
N ARG A 246 4.69 -1.20 -16.21
CA ARG A 246 4.81 0.26 -16.27
C ARG A 246 4.97 0.72 -17.72
N PHE A 247 4.68 1.99 -17.98
CA PHE A 247 4.88 2.62 -19.29
C PHE A 247 5.62 3.93 -19.05
N SER A 248 6.70 4.19 -19.78
CA SER A 248 7.73 5.24 -19.52
C SER A 248 8.66 4.96 -18.32
N GLU A 249 9.87 5.53 -18.32
CA GLU A 249 10.78 5.58 -17.17
C GLU A 249 10.09 6.39 -16.04
N ALA A 250 9.20 5.74 -15.31
CA ALA A 250 8.84 6.21 -14.00
C ALA A 250 10.14 6.30 -13.20
N GLU A 251 10.48 7.49 -12.69
CA GLU A 251 11.67 7.68 -11.86
C GLU A 251 11.77 6.52 -10.88
N PRO A 252 12.96 5.89 -10.76
CA PRO A 252 13.16 4.79 -9.83
C PRO A 252 12.58 5.21 -8.48
N PRO A 253 11.72 4.40 -7.85
CA PRO A 253 11.27 4.73 -6.51
C PRO A 253 12.52 4.99 -5.68
N GLN A 254 12.58 6.16 -5.01
CA GLN A 254 13.56 6.40 -3.97
C GLN A 254 13.33 5.32 -2.93
N VAL A 255 14.06 4.20 -3.03
CA VAL A 255 14.03 3.12 -2.06
C VAL A 255 14.66 3.72 -0.82
N SER A 256 13.80 4.19 0.09
CA SER A 256 14.21 4.49 1.45
C SER A 256 14.94 3.25 1.97
N SER A 257 16.22 3.40 2.31
CA SER A 257 17.01 2.34 2.94
C SER A 257 16.53 2.02 4.37
N TYR A 258 15.49 2.71 4.84
CA TYR A 258 14.90 2.59 6.16
C TYR A 258 13.57 1.86 6.09
N ASP A 259 13.39 0.88 6.97
CA ASP A 259 12.15 0.11 7.12
C ASP A 259 11.01 0.99 7.66
N TYR A 260 11.33 1.98 8.50
CA TYR A 260 10.38 2.93 9.04
C TYR A 260 10.93 4.35 9.03
N THR A 261 10.05 5.32 8.77
CA THR A 261 10.31 6.74 9.04
C THR A 261 9.32 7.24 10.08
N TYR A 262 9.81 7.55 11.27
CA TYR A 262 9.03 8.07 12.39
C TYR A 262 9.37 9.52 12.69
N ARG A 263 8.51 10.21 13.45
CA ARG A 263 8.75 11.60 13.87
C ARG A 263 9.21 11.63 15.31
N VAL A 264 10.00 12.64 15.68
CA VAL A 264 10.42 12.87 17.06
C VAL A 264 9.22 12.98 18.02
N ASN A 265 9.35 12.46 19.23
CA ASN A 265 8.34 12.52 20.29
C ASN A 265 6.94 11.99 19.92
N THR A 266 6.86 10.92 19.12
CA THR A 266 5.59 10.26 18.76
C THR A 266 5.53 8.84 19.31
N GLU A 267 4.32 8.37 19.61
CA GLU A 267 4.07 6.96 19.87
C GLU A 267 4.02 6.19 18.54
N VAL A 268 4.72 5.09 18.44
CA VAL A 268 4.82 4.33 17.19
C VAL A 268 4.60 2.85 17.44
N ILE A 269 4.26 2.13 16.37
CA ILE A 269 4.12 0.68 16.37
C ILE A 269 5.11 0.13 15.37
N THR A 270 5.97 -0.77 15.84
CA THR A 270 6.94 -1.49 15.03
C THR A 270 6.58 -2.96 15.04
N SER A 271 6.49 -3.58 13.87
CA SER A 271 6.08 -4.96 13.72
C SER A 271 7.09 -5.79 12.93
N VAL A 272 7.06 -7.11 13.15
CA VAL A 272 7.64 -8.14 12.30
C VAL A 272 6.65 -9.26 12.11
N THR A 273 6.81 -10.02 11.04
CA THR A 273 6.12 -11.29 10.87
C THR A 273 7.00 -12.40 11.44
N VAL A 274 6.42 -13.33 12.19
CA VAL A 274 7.13 -14.50 12.73
C VAL A 274 6.52 -15.77 12.16
N SER A 275 7.36 -16.63 11.61
CA SER A 275 6.96 -17.87 10.96
C SER A 275 7.91 -19.01 11.29
N GLY A 276 7.49 -20.24 11.06
CA GLY A 276 8.25 -21.44 11.44
C GLY A 276 7.38 -22.69 11.40
N GLY A 277 7.78 -23.72 12.15
CA GLY A 277 6.86 -24.82 12.48
C GLY A 277 5.75 -24.33 13.41
N GLN A 278 4.67 -25.11 13.56
CA GLN A 278 3.54 -24.77 14.42
C GLN A 278 4.00 -24.23 15.79
N ALA A 279 3.41 -23.10 16.19
CA ALA A 279 3.57 -22.50 17.50
C ALA A 279 2.23 -22.57 18.24
N ASP A 280 2.20 -23.41 19.27
CA ASP A 280 1.02 -23.72 20.10
C ASP A 280 1.38 -23.59 21.60
N PRO A 281 0.42 -23.74 22.52
CA PRO A 281 0.71 -23.66 23.95
C PRO A 281 1.73 -24.67 24.47
N ASP A 282 1.97 -25.80 23.79
CA ASP A 282 3.02 -26.76 24.15
C ASP A 282 4.41 -26.31 23.66
N ASN A 283 4.46 -25.57 22.56
CA ASN A 283 5.67 -25.05 21.94
C ASN A 283 5.57 -23.52 21.68
N PRO A 284 5.41 -22.68 22.72
CA PRO A 284 5.13 -21.27 22.55
C PRO A 284 6.33 -20.52 21.94
N VAL A 285 6.05 -19.51 21.13
CA VAL A 285 7.06 -18.58 20.60
C VAL A 285 7.01 -17.26 21.37
N SER A 286 8.20 -16.72 21.66
CA SER A 286 8.38 -15.39 22.24
C SER A 286 9.28 -14.54 21.35
N VAL A 287 8.94 -13.26 21.20
CA VAL A 287 9.66 -12.30 20.37
C VAL A 287 10.12 -11.15 21.23
N ARG A 288 11.38 -10.73 21.07
CA ARG A 288 11.99 -9.62 21.78
C ARG A 288 12.47 -8.56 20.81
N PHE A 289 12.02 -7.33 21.02
CA PHE A 289 12.49 -6.14 20.32
C PHE A 289 13.40 -5.34 21.26
N THR A 290 14.64 -5.10 20.86
CA THR A 290 15.57 -4.23 21.58
C THR A 290 15.61 -2.88 20.88
N ILE A 291 15.08 -1.84 21.54
CA ILE A 291 14.89 -0.50 20.99
C ILE A 291 15.49 0.51 21.96
N GLY A 292 16.51 1.26 21.52
CA GLY A 292 17.13 2.31 22.36
C GLY A 292 17.64 1.82 23.72
N GLY A 293 18.14 0.58 23.78
CA GLY A 293 18.60 -0.06 25.02
C GLY A 293 17.50 -0.64 25.91
N LYS A 294 16.22 -0.54 25.53
CA LYS A 294 15.09 -1.18 26.22
C LYS A 294 14.63 -2.42 25.47
N THR A 295 14.23 -3.46 26.20
CA THR A 295 13.73 -4.71 25.63
C THR A 295 12.22 -4.81 25.83
N TYR A 296 11.50 -5.01 24.73
CA TYR A 296 10.06 -5.26 24.69
C TYR A 296 9.85 -6.74 24.34
N THR A 297 9.11 -7.48 25.16
CA THR A 297 8.88 -8.91 24.94
C THR A 297 7.41 -9.17 24.67
N VAL A 298 7.12 -9.88 23.58
CA VAL A 298 5.80 -10.43 23.26
C VAL A 298 5.88 -11.95 23.46
N ASN A 299 5.07 -12.48 24.36
CA ASN A 299 5.00 -13.91 24.66
C ASN A 299 3.75 -14.52 24.04
N ASN A 300 3.68 -15.85 24.04
CA ASN A 300 2.50 -16.60 23.61
C ASN A 300 2.10 -16.25 22.17
N VAL A 301 3.10 -16.15 21.29
CA VAL A 301 2.89 -15.97 19.87
C VAL A 301 2.59 -17.34 19.29
N TYR A 302 1.41 -17.48 18.71
CA TYR A 302 0.90 -18.74 18.16
C TYR A 302 0.61 -18.60 16.68
N TYR A 303 0.73 -19.70 15.94
CA TYR A 303 0.36 -19.81 14.53
C TYR A 303 0.38 -21.30 14.10
N PRO A 304 -0.51 -21.71 13.19
CA PRO A 304 -0.52 -23.08 12.68
C PRO A 304 0.71 -23.39 11.81
N ASP A 305 0.98 -24.68 11.58
CA ASP A 305 2.20 -25.13 10.89
C ASP A 305 2.42 -24.45 9.53
N GLY A 306 3.53 -23.71 9.43
CA GLY A 306 3.97 -22.94 8.26
C GLY A 306 3.14 -21.69 7.92
N ASP A 307 2.22 -21.27 8.78
CA ASP A 307 1.67 -19.91 8.68
C ASP A 307 2.60 -18.96 9.44
N SER A 308 2.13 -17.75 9.67
CA SER A 308 2.86 -16.72 10.39
C SER A 308 1.94 -15.92 11.29
N GLN A 309 2.55 -15.26 12.25
CA GLN A 309 1.89 -14.30 13.12
C GLN A 309 2.58 -12.95 12.98
N LEU A 310 1.78 -11.90 12.74
CA LEU A 310 2.26 -10.53 12.90
C LEU A 310 2.47 -10.25 14.38
N VAL A 311 3.63 -9.74 14.75
CA VAL A 311 4.02 -9.43 16.13
C VAL A 311 4.51 -7.99 16.19
N TRP A 312 4.03 -7.22 17.16
CA TRP A 312 4.33 -5.80 17.23
C TRP A 312 4.56 -5.30 18.65
N VAL A 313 5.24 -4.17 18.77
CA VAL A 313 5.45 -3.45 20.02
C VAL A 313 5.11 -1.97 19.84
N ARG A 314 4.53 -1.38 20.89
CA ARG A 314 4.26 0.05 20.98
C ARG A 314 5.34 0.73 21.83
N TRP A 315 5.91 1.81 21.33
CA TRP A 315 6.96 2.56 22.02
C TRP A 315 6.94 4.04 21.62
N THR A 316 7.75 4.88 22.28
CA THR A 316 7.84 6.32 22.01
C THR A 316 9.20 6.67 21.44
N THR A 317 9.22 7.39 20.32
CA THR A 317 10.46 7.81 19.66
C THR A 317 11.23 8.85 20.48
N PRO A 318 12.56 8.96 20.28
CA PRO A 318 13.36 10.00 20.93
C PRO A 318 12.93 11.42 20.53
N SER A 319 13.41 12.41 21.29
CA SER A 319 13.15 13.82 21.04
C SER A 319 14.05 14.45 19.99
N THR A 320 15.11 13.77 19.57
CA THR A 320 16.09 14.26 18.60
C THR A 320 16.13 13.36 17.36
N PRO A 321 16.25 13.95 16.15
CA PRO A 321 16.45 13.19 14.92
C PRO A 321 17.67 12.29 15.00
N GLN A 322 17.52 11.05 14.59
CA GLN A 322 18.58 10.05 14.56
C GLN A 322 18.13 8.82 13.77
N THR A 323 19.08 8.03 13.30
CA THR A 323 18.81 6.68 12.82
C THR A 323 18.95 5.71 13.99
N MET A 324 17.96 4.84 14.17
CA MET A 324 17.95 3.80 15.20
C MET A 324 17.94 2.41 14.58
N THR A 325 18.74 1.52 15.16
CA THR A 325 18.69 0.09 14.85
C THR A 325 17.85 -0.60 15.93
N ILE A 326 16.85 -1.35 15.49
CA ILE A 326 15.99 -2.18 16.34
C ILE A 326 16.35 -3.64 16.07
N THR A 327 16.83 -4.33 17.09
CA THR A 327 17.17 -5.76 16.98
C THR A 327 15.97 -6.60 17.38
N VAL A 328 15.63 -7.60 16.57
CA VAL A 328 14.55 -8.55 16.83
C VAL A 328 15.15 -9.93 17.05
N SER A 329 14.78 -10.57 18.14
CA SER A 329 15.18 -11.93 18.46
C SER A 329 13.97 -12.78 18.82
N VAL A 330 13.98 -14.05 18.39
CA VAL A 330 12.87 -14.99 18.58
C VAL A 330 13.38 -16.17 19.38
N THR A 331 12.62 -16.58 20.40
CA THR A 331 12.84 -17.79 21.18
C THR A 331 11.70 -18.76 20.92
N GLY A 332 12.01 -20.05 20.80
CA GLY A 332 11.08 -21.09 20.38
C GLY A 332 11.39 -21.59 18.97
N ARG A 333 10.43 -22.23 18.31
CA ARG A 333 10.61 -22.82 16.97
C ARG A 333 10.43 -21.81 15.81
N GLY A 334 10.12 -20.56 16.13
CA GLY A 334 9.87 -19.50 15.15
C GLY A 334 11.11 -18.72 14.70
N ARG A 335 10.96 -17.98 13.60
CA ARG A 335 11.95 -17.05 13.05
C ARG A 335 11.23 -15.77 12.63
N ALA A 336 11.83 -14.61 12.89
CA ALA A 336 11.31 -13.33 12.41
C ALA A 336 11.66 -13.13 10.93
N SER A 337 10.79 -12.45 10.21
CA SER A 337 11.01 -12.00 8.82
C SER A 337 12.26 -11.12 8.72
N GLN A 338 12.57 -10.39 9.79
CA GLN A 338 13.73 -9.51 9.87
C GLN A 338 14.31 -9.54 11.28
N GLY A 339 15.62 -9.77 11.40
CA GLY A 339 16.33 -9.71 12.69
C GLY A 339 16.80 -8.30 13.06
N THR A 340 16.74 -7.36 12.12
CA THR A 340 17.18 -5.97 12.31
C THR A 340 16.31 -5.04 11.47
N ILE A 341 15.74 -4.04 12.13
CA ILE A 341 14.91 -3.00 11.54
C ILE A 341 15.64 -1.67 11.71
N THR A 342 15.75 -0.89 10.65
CA THR A 342 16.34 0.45 10.64
C THR A 342 15.23 1.49 10.62
N ALA A 343 15.10 2.26 11.71
CA ALA A 343 14.13 3.34 11.84
C ALA A 343 14.82 4.70 11.70
N ASN A 344 14.35 5.52 10.77
CA ASN A 344 14.78 6.91 10.62
C ASN A 344 13.84 7.82 11.42
N ILE A 345 14.36 8.49 12.45
CA ILE A 345 13.61 9.45 13.26
C ILE A 345 13.89 10.85 12.71
N VAL A 346 12.85 11.49 12.18
CA VAL A 346 12.95 12.81 11.54
C VAL A 346 12.22 13.88 12.36
N ASP A 347 12.67 15.12 12.22
CA ASP A 347 11.96 16.30 12.71
C ASP A 347 11.45 17.11 11.51
N LEU A 348 10.18 17.52 11.58
CA LEU A 348 9.51 18.31 10.55
C LEU A 348 9.47 19.81 10.91
N SER A 349 10.07 20.20 12.04
CA SER A 349 10.19 21.60 12.44
C SER A 349 11.16 22.38 11.53
N GLY A 350 11.19 23.72 11.66
CA GLY A 350 12.21 24.56 11.03
C GLY A 350 11.96 24.97 9.57
N ASN A 351 10.84 24.60 8.99
CA ASN A 351 10.46 24.94 7.60
C ASN A 351 9.30 25.95 7.53
N ASP A 352 9.12 26.74 8.59
CA ASP A 352 8.08 27.76 8.66
C ASP A 352 8.18 28.75 7.49
N PRO A 353 7.05 29.10 6.85
CA PRO A 353 7.03 30.10 5.79
C PRO A 353 7.64 31.44 6.23
N PRO A 354 8.34 32.14 5.31
CA PRO A 354 8.74 33.53 5.55
C PRO A 354 7.51 34.42 5.74
N ASN A 355 7.70 35.56 6.40
CA ASN A 355 6.62 36.54 6.52
C ASN A 355 6.36 37.22 5.18
N PRO A 356 5.13 37.16 4.63
CA PRO A 356 4.79 38.01 3.50
C PRO A 356 4.77 39.48 3.95
N VAL A 357 5.34 40.36 3.12
CA VAL A 357 5.32 41.82 3.32
C VAL A 357 4.56 42.52 2.20
N ALA A 358 4.15 43.76 2.45
CA ALA A 358 3.28 44.50 1.56
C ALA A 358 3.90 44.84 0.19
N ASP A 359 5.24 44.82 0.11
CA ASP A 359 6.01 45.09 -1.11
C ASP A 359 6.35 43.80 -1.91
N ASP A 360 5.98 42.62 -1.41
CA ASP A 360 6.24 41.36 -2.11
C ASP A 360 5.49 41.32 -3.46
N ARG A 361 6.13 40.70 -4.46
CA ARG A 361 5.53 40.45 -5.78
C ARG A 361 5.96 39.10 -6.34
N ASN A 362 5.06 38.47 -7.08
CA ASN A 362 5.35 37.26 -7.85
C ASN A 362 4.49 37.22 -9.11
N ASP A 363 4.88 37.99 -10.11
CA ASP A 363 4.13 38.12 -11.37
C ASP A 363 4.14 36.81 -12.20
N SER A 364 5.05 35.88 -11.88
CA SER A 364 5.15 34.56 -12.51
C SER A 364 4.30 33.47 -11.84
N TYR A 365 3.55 33.80 -10.79
CA TYR A 365 2.77 32.81 -10.06
C TYR A 365 1.68 32.18 -10.94
N SER A 366 1.68 30.85 -10.98
CA SER A 366 0.59 30.05 -11.52
C SER A 366 0.05 29.13 -10.44
N LYS A 367 -1.27 28.96 -10.40
CA LYS A 367 -1.92 28.08 -9.43
C LYS A 367 -1.45 26.63 -9.62
N PRO A 368 -0.78 26.02 -8.62
CA PRO A 368 -0.36 24.63 -8.69
C PRO A 368 -1.53 23.66 -8.53
N SER A 369 -1.36 22.43 -9.01
CA SER A 369 -2.21 21.31 -8.60
C SER A 369 -1.93 20.94 -7.15
N VAL A 370 -3.00 20.69 -6.38
CA VAL A 370 -2.89 20.21 -5.00
C VAL A 370 -2.15 18.86 -4.98
N PRO A 371 -1.18 18.66 -4.06
CA PRO A 371 -0.47 17.40 -3.91
C PRO A 371 -1.40 16.23 -3.54
N SER A 372 -0.99 15.02 -3.92
CA SER A 372 -1.65 13.79 -3.52
C SER A 372 -0.60 12.82 -2.98
N ASN A 373 -0.33 12.88 -1.67
CA ASN A 373 0.59 11.95 -1.04
C ASN A 373 -0.06 10.55 -0.92
N PRO A 374 0.73 9.47 -0.89
CA PRO A 374 0.21 8.14 -0.60
C PRO A 374 -0.59 8.15 0.71
N GLN A 375 -1.87 7.79 0.64
CA GLN A 375 -2.73 7.71 1.82
C GLN A 375 -3.20 6.30 2.08
N VAL A 376 -3.34 5.96 3.35
CA VAL A 376 -3.94 4.72 3.85
C VAL A 376 -4.90 5.11 4.97
N THR A 377 -6.19 4.93 4.76
CA THR A 377 -7.21 5.37 5.74
C THR A 377 -7.76 4.22 6.56
N SER A 378 -7.42 2.97 6.23
CA SER A 378 -7.81 1.79 6.99
C SER A 378 -6.81 0.65 6.80
N THR A 379 -6.60 -0.14 7.84
CA THR A 379 -5.83 -1.39 7.79
C THR A 379 -6.52 -2.48 8.61
N SER A 380 -6.24 -3.74 8.27
CA SER A 380 -6.70 -4.90 9.03
C SER A 380 -5.55 -5.89 9.23
N TRP A 381 -5.55 -6.56 10.37
CA TRP A 381 -4.59 -7.59 10.74
C TRP A 381 -5.28 -8.63 11.62
N GLY A 382 -4.61 -9.71 11.97
CA GLY A 382 -5.19 -10.70 12.87
C GLY A 382 -4.16 -11.45 13.68
N VAL A 383 -4.69 -12.17 14.67
CA VAL A 383 -3.91 -12.98 15.61
C VAL A 383 -4.50 -14.38 15.65
N TRP A 384 -3.66 -15.40 15.49
CA TRP A 384 -4.03 -16.78 15.69
C TRP A 384 -4.27 -17.06 17.17
N ARG A 385 -5.43 -17.63 17.47
CA ARG A 385 -5.81 -18.07 18.81
C ARG A 385 -5.93 -19.60 18.83
N PRO A 386 -5.04 -20.31 19.54
CA PRO A 386 -5.11 -21.77 19.62
C PRO A 386 -6.27 -22.21 20.53
N TRP A 387 -6.85 -23.38 20.24
CA TRP A 387 -7.78 -24.09 21.10
C TRP A 387 -7.56 -25.60 21.00
N TRP A 388 -7.87 -26.32 22.07
CA TRP A 388 -7.62 -27.76 22.16
C TRP A 388 -8.81 -28.54 21.61
N GLN A 389 -8.59 -29.32 20.56
CA GLN A 389 -9.56 -30.27 20.04
C GLN A 389 -9.35 -31.61 20.75
N GLU A 390 -10.27 -31.94 21.67
CA GLU A 390 -10.22 -33.21 22.39
C GLU A 390 -10.46 -34.40 21.46
N TYR A 391 -9.72 -35.49 21.70
CA TYR A 391 -9.92 -36.78 21.03
C TYR A 391 -9.65 -37.93 22.00
N TRP A 392 -10.68 -38.30 22.75
CA TRP A 392 -10.60 -39.34 23.77
C TRP A 392 -10.56 -40.74 23.17
N VAL A 393 -9.48 -41.48 23.44
CA VAL A 393 -9.27 -42.86 23.02
C VAL A 393 -9.22 -43.76 24.26
N TRP A 394 -9.96 -44.86 24.24
CA TRP A 394 -9.92 -45.86 25.31
C TRP A 394 -8.71 -46.78 25.14
N HIS A 395 -7.89 -46.89 26.19
CA HIS A 395 -6.77 -47.82 26.27
C HIS A 395 -7.10 -48.95 27.26
N SER A 396 -7.26 -50.17 26.74
CA SER A 396 -7.48 -51.37 27.57
C SER A 396 -6.16 -51.82 28.21
N THR A 397 -6.20 -52.14 29.50
CA THR A 397 -5.11 -52.73 30.28
C THR A 397 -5.44 -54.15 30.77
N GLY A 398 -6.58 -54.73 30.36
CA GLY A 398 -7.09 -56.02 30.79
C GLY A 398 -8.56 -56.24 30.40
N GLU A 399 -9.08 -57.41 30.73
CA GLU A 399 -10.40 -57.91 30.29
C GLU A 399 -11.57 -56.98 30.72
N ASP A 400 -11.42 -56.28 31.85
CA ASP A 400 -12.36 -55.27 32.36
C ASP A 400 -11.64 -54.03 32.95
N SER A 401 -10.43 -53.74 32.47
CA SER A 401 -9.66 -52.58 32.95
C SER A 401 -9.11 -51.75 31.80
N GLY A 402 -9.08 -50.43 32.00
CA GLY A 402 -8.56 -49.48 31.02
C GLY A 402 -8.72 -48.05 31.50
N TYR A 403 -8.28 -47.09 30.68
CA TYR A 403 -8.43 -45.67 30.94
C TYR A 403 -8.67 -44.91 29.63
N TRP A 404 -9.38 -43.80 29.72
CA TRP A 404 -9.48 -42.84 28.62
C TRP A 404 -8.22 -41.96 28.59
N CYS A 405 -7.59 -41.87 27.44
CA CYS A 405 -6.46 -40.97 27.19
C CYS A 405 -6.86 -39.98 26.10
N ASP A 406 -6.61 -38.70 26.31
CA ASP A 406 -6.83 -37.68 25.30
C ASP A 406 -5.66 -37.67 24.32
N HIS A 407 -5.95 -37.93 23.05
CA HIS A 407 -5.04 -37.88 21.90
C HIS A 407 -5.36 -36.65 21.02
N GLY A 408 -5.93 -35.61 21.62
CA GLY A 408 -6.28 -34.35 20.98
C GLY A 408 -5.09 -33.60 20.38
N TRP A 409 -5.39 -32.50 19.71
CA TRP A 409 -4.42 -31.64 19.07
C TRP A 409 -4.85 -30.16 19.15
N TRP A 410 -3.90 -29.26 18.88
CA TRP A 410 -4.18 -27.83 18.80
C TRP A 410 -4.76 -27.48 17.42
N GLU A 411 -5.93 -26.85 17.43
CA GLU A 411 -6.55 -26.15 16.31
C GLU A 411 -6.43 -24.63 16.51
N PHE A 412 -6.68 -23.84 15.47
CA PHE A 412 -6.47 -22.39 15.50
C PHE A 412 -7.62 -21.61 14.89
N ASP A 413 -8.08 -20.57 15.59
CA ASP A 413 -8.96 -19.56 15.05
C ASP A 413 -8.16 -18.31 14.65
N TYR A 414 -8.61 -17.57 13.63
CA TYR A 414 -8.01 -16.29 13.23
C TYR A 414 -8.84 -15.10 13.72
N ASP A 415 -8.41 -14.47 14.81
CA ASP A 415 -9.08 -13.28 15.35
C ASP A 415 -8.69 -12.05 14.52
N SER A 416 -9.67 -11.47 13.80
CA SER A 416 -9.45 -10.34 12.89
C SER A 416 -9.71 -8.97 13.53
N TYR A 417 -8.79 -8.04 13.30
CA TYR A 417 -8.80 -6.67 13.79
C TYR A 417 -8.73 -5.65 12.65
N ARG A 418 -9.24 -4.45 12.91
CA ARG A 418 -9.26 -3.35 11.95
C ARG A 418 -9.11 -2.01 12.65
N ALA A 419 -8.50 -1.06 11.95
CA ALA A 419 -8.52 0.35 12.29
C ALA A 419 -8.90 1.22 11.09
N ASP A 420 -9.63 2.30 11.36
CA ASP A 420 -10.07 3.28 10.39
C ASP A 420 -9.73 4.69 10.87
N LEU A 421 -9.13 5.49 10.00
CA LEU A 421 -8.86 6.91 10.19
C LEU A 421 -9.85 7.71 9.34
N SER A 422 -10.52 8.66 9.99
CA SER A 422 -11.33 9.70 9.34
C SER A 422 -10.82 11.06 9.78
N ALA A 423 -10.77 12.05 8.89
CA ALA A 423 -10.37 13.39 9.26
C ALA A 423 -11.03 14.46 8.39
N SER A 424 -11.09 15.68 8.91
CA SER A 424 -11.58 16.85 8.21
C SER A 424 -10.70 18.06 8.51
N MET A 425 -10.64 18.98 7.56
CA MET A 425 -9.92 20.24 7.65
C MET A 425 -10.91 21.38 7.46
N SER A 426 -10.73 22.45 8.24
CA SER A 426 -11.49 23.69 8.13
C SER A 426 -10.54 24.87 8.15
N ILE A 427 -10.62 25.71 7.12
CA ILE A 427 -9.85 26.93 6.96
C ILE A 427 -10.81 28.10 6.94
N ILE A 428 -10.61 29.08 7.82
CA ILE A 428 -11.44 30.28 7.85
C ILE A 428 -10.56 31.53 7.77
N PRO A 429 -11.06 32.64 7.22
CA PRO A 429 -10.38 33.93 7.37
C PRO A 429 -10.11 34.22 8.85
N ASP A 430 -8.94 34.75 9.15
CA ASP A 430 -8.62 35.17 10.51
C ASP A 430 -9.53 36.32 10.92
N ALA A 431 -9.96 36.35 12.18
CA ALA A 431 -10.83 37.40 12.72
C ALA A 431 -10.25 38.83 12.63
N LYS A 432 -8.97 38.98 12.26
CA LYS A 432 -8.32 40.26 11.95
C LYS A 432 -8.36 40.66 10.47
N ALA A 433 -9.03 39.89 9.62
CA ALA A 433 -9.39 40.28 8.26
C ALA A 433 -10.72 41.09 8.31
N PRO A 434 -10.68 42.43 8.28
CA PRO A 434 -11.83 43.28 8.64
C PRO A 434 -12.99 43.19 7.65
N THR A 435 -12.69 42.90 6.38
CA THR A 435 -13.66 42.82 5.28
C THR A 435 -14.01 41.39 4.88
N ALA A 436 -13.53 40.40 5.64
CA ALA A 436 -13.86 39.00 5.37
C ALA A 436 -15.35 38.73 5.61
N SER A 437 -15.95 37.96 4.70
CA SER A 437 -17.35 37.53 4.79
C SER A 437 -17.46 36.05 4.42
N GLY A 438 -17.89 35.24 5.38
CA GLY A 438 -17.90 33.78 5.23
C GLY A 438 -16.50 33.23 4.96
N LYS A 439 -16.31 32.59 3.79
CA LYS A 439 -15.01 32.08 3.31
C LYS A 439 -14.30 33.04 2.36
N THR A 440 -14.84 34.23 2.12
CA THR A 440 -14.24 35.23 1.22
C THR A 440 -13.41 36.22 2.02
N MET A 441 -12.20 36.51 1.56
CA MET A 441 -11.29 37.48 2.16
C MET A 441 -10.40 38.13 1.09
N LYS A 442 -9.73 39.24 1.44
CA LYS A 442 -8.69 39.84 0.60
C LYS A 442 -7.34 39.15 0.84
N SER A 443 -6.47 39.12 -0.17
CA SER A 443 -5.08 38.67 -0.03
C SER A 443 -4.29 39.59 0.92
N GLY A 444 -3.21 39.09 1.51
CA GLY A 444 -2.43 39.82 2.52
C GLY A 444 -2.94 39.65 3.96
N TYR A 445 -4.17 39.14 4.14
CA TYR A 445 -4.71 38.81 5.46
C TYR A 445 -4.43 37.35 5.85
N GLY A 446 -4.61 37.08 7.15
CA GLY A 446 -4.39 35.76 7.75
C GLY A 446 -5.55 34.80 7.57
N ILE A 447 -5.25 33.51 7.58
CA ILE A 447 -6.21 32.41 7.74
C ILE A 447 -5.95 31.65 9.04
N ASN A 448 -6.98 31.06 9.63
CA ASN A 448 -6.86 30.06 10.69
C ASN A 448 -7.22 28.69 10.13
N GLN A 449 -6.69 27.63 10.74
CA GLN A 449 -6.94 26.26 10.34
C GLN A 449 -7.17 25.37 11.55
N ILE A 450 -8.14 24.46 11.42
CA ILE A 450 -8.40 23.36 12.34
C ILE A 450 -8.44 22.07 11.54
N VAL A 451 -7.76 21.03 12.01
CA VAL A 451 -7.88 19.65 11.53
C VAL A 451 -8.41 18.79 12.67
N SER A 452 -9.48 18.04 12.41
CA SER A 452 -10.06 17.09 13.36
C SER A 452 -9.90 15.68 12.81
N ALA A 453 -9.29 14.79 13.58
CA ALA A 453 -9.03 13.40 13.22
C ALA A 453 -9.72 12.46 14.20
N ASN A 454 -10.37 11.41 13.70
CA ASN A 454 -11.00 10.36 14.49
C ASN A 454 -10.49 8.99 14.04
N VAL A 455 -10.05 8.19 15.00
CA VAL A 455 -9.61 6.80 14.80
C VAL A 455 -10.62 5.86 15.44
N SER A 456 -11.12 4.89 14.66
CA SER A 456 -11.96 3.79 15.14
C SER A 456 -11.16 2.49 15.05
N THR A 457 -11.25 1.64 16.07
CA THR A 457 -10.59 0.33 16.08
C THR A 457 -11.29 -0.62 17.03
N ASN A 458 -11.25 -1.92 16.72
CA ASN A 458 -11.66 -2.99 17.64
C ASN A 458 -10.50 -3.54 18.49
N GLN A 459 -9.29 -2.96 18.40
CA GLN A 459 -8.11 -3.35 19.18
C GLN A 459 -7.26 -2.13 19.57
N SER A 460 -7.69 -1.39 20.58
CA SER A 460 -7.09 -0.10 20.97
C SER A 460 -5.59 -0.17 21.34
N TRP A 461 -5.14 -1.22 22.02
CA TRP A 461 -3.73 -1.32 22.42
C TRP A 461 -2.76 -1.46 21.23
N ALA A 462 -3.27 -1.87 20.06
CA ALA A 462 -2.51 -2.06 18.83
C ALA A 462 -2.61 -0.85 17.86
N VAL A 463 -3.17 0.29 18.30
CA VAL A 463 -3.36 1.46 17.43
C VAL A 463 -3.05 2.76 18.17
N THR A 464 -2.39 3.70 17.50
CA THR A 464 -2.22 5.08 17.98
C THR A 464 -3.24 6.03 17.36
N GLY A 465 -3.55 7.14 18.03
CA GLY A 465 -4.22 8.27 17.37
C GLY A 465 -3.32 8.91 16.31
N ALA A 466 -3.87 9.81 15.48
CA ALA A 466 -3.05 10.67 14.64
C ALA A 466 -2.26 11.67 15.51
N GLN A 467 -1.01 11.95 15.14
CA GLN A 467 -0.10 12.70 16.03
C GLN A 467 0.58 13.88 15.36
N THR A 468 0.62 13.90 14.03
CA THR A 468 1.33 14.91 13.27
C THR A 468 0.47 15.35 12.10
N ALA A 469 0.41 16.66 11.87
CA ALA A 469 -0.25 17.24 10.72
C ALA A 469 0.61 18.38 10.18
N VAL A 470 0.88 18.38 8.87
CA VAL A 470 1.75 19.36 8.22
C VAL A 470 1.01 20.03 7.08
N THR A 471 1.02 21.36 7.06
CA THR A 471 0.30 22.15 6.05
C THR A 471 1.26 22.85 5.11
N TYR A 472 1.07 22.62 3.81
CA TYR A 472 1.78 23.24 2.71
C TYR A 472 0.87 24.26 2.02
N PHE A 473 1.46 25.25 1.37
CA PHE A 473 0.74 26.40 0.83
C PHE A 473 1.01 26.61 -0.67
N PRO A 474 0.00 27.09 -1.43
CA PRO A 474 0.09 27.21 -2.88
C PRO A 474 1.12 28.25 -3.34
N GLU A 475 1.37 29.32 -2.57
CA GLU A 475 2.38 30.34 -2.88
C GLU A 475 3.81 29.78 -2.96
N PHE A 476 4.06 28.63 -2.33
CA PHE A 476 5.34 27.93 -2.37
C PHE A 476 5.28 26.66 -3.23
N GLN A 477 4.30 26.56 -4.12
CA GLN A 477 4.07 25.38 -4.96
C GLN A 477 3.92 24.07 -4.14
N TYR A 478 3.51 24.19 -2.87
CA TYR A 478 3.46 23.09 -1.90
C TYR A 478 4.80 22.37 -1.63
N GLN A 479 5.93 23.06 -1.76
CA GLN A 479 7.26 22.46 -1.63
C GLN A 479 7.97 22.90 -0.34
N ASN A 480 8.88 23.88 -0.46
CA ASN A 480 9.98 24.12 0.47
C ASN A 480 9.57 24.70 1.84
N TYR A 481 8.31 25.11 1.99
CA TYR A 481 7.81 25.73 3.21
C TYR A 481 6.50 25.08 3.65
N TRP A 482 6.40 24.83 4.95
CA TRP A 482 5.20 24.27 5.56
C TRP A 482 5.06 24.71 7.01
N ARG A 483 3.82 24.67 7.51
CA ARG A 483 3.54 24.84 8.95
C ARG A 483 3.27 23.47 9.56
N LEU A 484 4.10 23.08 10.52
CA LEU A 484 3.78 21.99 11.44
C LEU A 484 2.67 22.46 12.39
N LEU A 485 1.58 21.71 12.47
CA LEU A 485 0.44 22.07 13.32
C LEU A 485 0.68 21.66 14.78
N ASP A 486 0.23 22.50 15.70
CA ASP A 486 0.15 22.14 17.12
C ASP A 486 -1.00 21.16 17.33
N ARG A 487 -0.70 20.03 17.95
CA ARG A 487 -1.73 19.09 18.43
C ARG A 487 -2.39 19.65 19.69
N THR A 488 -3.57 20.26 19.55
CA THR A 488 -4.34 20.87 20.66
C THR A 488 -5.20 19.87 21.42
N SER A 489 -5.47 18.71 20.82
CA SER A 489 -6.10 17.56 21.49
C SER A 489 -5.48 16.25 20.98
N SER A 490 -5.33 15.25 21.86
CA SER A 490 -4.65 13.98 21.58
C SER A 490 -5.59 12.78 21.76
N GLY A 491 -5.08 11.57 21.51
CA GLY A 491 -5.86 10.33 21.55
C GLY A 491 -6.54 10.02 20.22
N TYR A 492 -7.62 9.23 20.25
CA TYR A 492 -8.32 8.84 19.03
C TYR A 492 -9.18 9.93 18.41
N SER A 493 -9.49 11.00 19.13
CA SER A 493 -10.14 12.20 18.61
C SER A 493 -9.17 13.38 18.72
N ALA A 494 -8.17 13.41 17.85
CA ALA A 494 -7.12 14.43 17.88
C ALA A 494 -7.56 15.71 17.14
N LYS A 495 -7.06 16.87 17.61
CA LYS A 495 -7.25 18.16 16.96
C LYS A 495 -5.92 18.85 16.75
N PHE A 496 -5.79 19.51 15.60
CA PHE A 496 -4.59 20.22 15.21
C PHE A 496 -4.93 21.62 14.70
N GLU A 497 -4.11 22.60 15.08
CA GLU A 497 -4.25 24.00 14.69
C GLU A 497 -2.89 24.56 14.28
N PHE A 498 -2.85 25.67 13.55
CA PHE A 498 -1.56 26.33 13.29
C PHE A 498 -0.83 26.61 14.60
N ALA A 499 0.47 26.31 14.66
CA ALA A 499 1.33 26.87 15.69
C ALA A 499 1.24 28.40 15.67
N LYS A 500 1.39 29.03 16.84
CA LYS A 500 1.36 30.50 16.95
C LYS A 500 2.37 31.12 16.00
N ASN A 501 1.94 32.11 15.23
CA ASN A 501 2.79 32.74 14.24
C ASN A 501 3.62 33.87 14.87
N ARG A 502 4.95 33.73 14.82
CA ARG A 502 5.91 34.74 15.33
C ARG A 502 5.77 36.11 14.68
N TYR A 503 5.21 36.18 13.47
CA TYR A 503 4.99 37.42 12.75
C TYR A 503 3.64 38.07 13.05
N SER A 504 2.74 37.38 13.74
CA SER A 504 1.47 37.96 14.16
C SER A 504 1.68 38.90 15.35
N THR A 505 1.35 40.18 15.19
CA THR A 505 1.31 41.18 16.28
C THR A 505 0.53 40.72 17.50
N TYR A 506 -0.53 39.92 17.30
CA TYR A 506 -1.40 39.42 18.37
C TYR A 506 -1.10 37.97 18.79
N ASN A 507 0.06 37.41 18.41
CA ASN A 507 0.46 36.03 18.70
C ASN A 507 -0.60 34.97 18.34
N ARG A 508 -1.26 35.13 17.18
CA ARG A 508 -2.38 34.30 16.72
C ARG A 508 -1.90 33.05 15.99
N ARG A 509 -2.74 32.02 15.99
CA ARG A 509 -2.58 30.77 15.22
C ARG A 509 -2.97 30.99 13.76
N THR A 510 -2.21 31.82 13.04
CA THR A 510 -2.58 32.27 11.69
C THR A 510 -1.45 32.10 10.67
N HIS A 511 -1.82 31.85 9.42
CA HIS A 511 -0.92 31.93 8.28
C HIS A 511 -1.33 33.11 7.40
N PHE A 512 -0.40 34.01 7.08
CA PHE A 512 -0.68 35.16 6.23
C PHE A 512 -0.55 34.78 4.77
N THR A 513 -1.55 35.11 3.96
CA THR A 513 -1.48 34.98 2.50
C THR A 513 -0.60 36.09 1.92
N PRO A 514 0.18 35.86 0.86
CA PRO A 514 0.89 36.93 0.18
C PRO A 514 -0.07 37.96 -0.42
N ILE A 515 0.31 39.25 -0.41
CA ILE A 515 -0.55 40.32 -0.92
C ILE A 515 -0.79 40.22 -2.44
N TRP A 516 0.19 39.69 -3.17
CA TRP A 516 0.11 39.46 -4.62
C TRP A 516 -0.71 38.22 -5.00
N MET A 517 -1.21 37.44 -4.05
CA MET A 517 -2.02 36.25 -4.34
C MET A 517 -3.26 36.65 -5.15
N PRO A 518 -3.47 36.08 -6.35
CA PRO A 518 -4.58 36.47 -7.22
C PRO A 518 -5.93 36.04 -6.67
N ASP A 519 -6.98 36.67 -7.21
CA ASP A 519 -8.37 36.32 -6.92
C ASP A 519 -8.68 34.86 -7.28
N GLY A 520 -9.56 34.26 -6.49
CA GLY A 520 -10.02 32.89 -6.64
C GLY A 520 -9.72 32.01 -5.43
N SER A 521 -9.82 30.70 -5.63
CA SER A 521 -9.67 29.73 -4.54
C SER A 521 -8.21 29.58 -4.09
N TYR A 522 -7.97 29.91 -2.82
CA TYR A 522 -6.73 29.68 -2.09
C TYR A 522 -6.87 28.40 -1.24
N THR A 523 -6.06 27.39 -1.57
CA THR A 523 -6.22 26.01 -1.07
C THR A 523 -4.93 25.52 -0.38
N PRO A 524 -4.76 25.75 0.92
CA PRO A 524 -3.74 25.03 1.69
C PRO A 524 -3.99 23.51 1.68
N TYR A 525 -2.91 22.75 1.71
CA TYR A 525 -2.93 21.29 1.69
C TYR A 525 -2.32 20.74 2.98
N THR A 526 -3.05 19.90 3.71
CA THR A 526 -2.54 19.25 4.91
C THR A 526 -2.35 17.75 4.72
N TYR A 527 -1.19 17.24 5.11
CA TYR A 527 -0.95 15.82 5.23
C TYR A 527 -0.99 15.41 6.71
N LEU A 528 -1.99 14.60 7.06
CA LEU A 528 -2.19 14.04 8.40
C LEU A 528 -1.56 12.65 8.48
N ILE A 529 -0.73 12.41 9.50
CA ILE A 529 0.16 11.25 9.62
C ILE A 529 0.35 10.82 11.09
N ASP A 530 1.15 9.77 11.28
CA ASP A 530 1.53 9.18 12.55
C ASP A 530 0.37 8.55 13.36
N CYS A 531 -0.63 8.01 12.64
CA CYS A 531 -1.58 7.04 13.18
C CYS A 531 -1.05 5.63 12.86
N TRP A 532 -0.42 4.96 13.82
CA TRP A 532 0.28 3.71 13.60
C TRP A 532 -0.57 2.49 13.95
N THR A 533 -0.47 1.46 13.11
CA THR A 533 -1.07 0.12 13.27
C THR A 533 0.02 -0.94 13.07
N PRO A 534 -0.22 -2.23 13.39
CA PRO A 534 0.76 -3.28 13.13
C PRO A 534 1.07 -3.46 11.64
N GLN A 535 0.18 -3.02 10.75
CA GLN A 535 0.34 -3.07 9.29
C GLN A 535 0.91 -1.76 8.71
N GLY A 536 1.34 -0.82 9.55
CA GLY A 536 1.93 0.45 9.15
C GLY A 536 1.06 1.66 9.47
N MET A 537 1.44 2.81 8.90
CA MET A 537 0.86 4.12 9.19
C MET A 537 -0.39 4.39 8.38
N LEU A 538 -1.47 4.77 9.05
CA LEU A 538 -2.61 5.46 8.46
C LEU A 538 -2.29 6.94 8.27
N SER A 539 -2.67 7.47 7.11
CA SER A 539 -2.45 8.85 6.71
C SER A 539 -3.57 9.36 5.81
N MET A 540 -3.73 10.68 5.73
CA MET A 540 -4.80 11.31 4.95
C MET A 540 -4.38 12.62 4.33
N ASN A 541 -4.78 12.82 3.07
CA ASN A 541 -4.71 14.10 2.37
C ASN A 541 -5.93 14.95 2.71
N LEU A 542 -5.73 16.19 3.16
CA LEU A 542 -6.81 17.11 3.53
C LEU A 542 -6.65 18.44 2.81
N THR A 543 -7.77 19.00 2.38
CA THR A 543 -7.85 20.36 1.85
C THR A 543 -9.12 21.04 2.30
N ASP A 544 -9.07 22.36 2.39
CA ASP A 544 -10.21 23.26 2.43
C ASP A 544 -9.76 24.56 1.75
N SER A 545 -10.65 25.52 1.50
CA SER A 545 -10.30 26.74 0.80
C SER A 545 -11.02 27.96 1.33
N VAL A 546 -10.37 29.11 1.15
CA VAL A 546 -10.99 30.44 1.18
C VAL A 546 -10.97 31.01 -0.23
N ASN A 547 -11.87 31.96 -0.50
CA ASN A 547 -11.91 32.68 -1.75
C ASN A 547 -11.24 34.05 -1.58
N ILE A 548 -10.18 34.28 -2.35
CA ILE A 548 -9.51 35.59 -2.44
C ILE A 548 -10.30 36.47 -3.41
N SER A 549 -10.61 37.70 -2.99
CA SER A 549 -11.26 38.71 -3.81
C SER A 549 -10.74 40.10 -3.43
N GLY A 550 -9.85 40.64 -4.25
CA GLY A 550 -9.08 41.85 -3.96
C GLY A 550 -7.91 41.59 -3.00
N SER A 551 -7.20 42.67 -2.69
CA SER A 551 -6.02 42.66 -1.84
C SER A 551 -6.16 43.60 -0.65
N LEU A 552 -5.33 43.43 0.37
CA LEU A 552 -5.26 44.31 1.55
C LEU A 552 -5.15 45.80 1.17
N TRP A 553 -4.55 46.13 0.02
CA TRP A 553 -4.50 47.51 -0.48
C TRP A 553 -5.87 48.11 -0.80
N ASP A 554 -6.84 47.29 -1.18
CA ASP A 554 -8.20 47.74 -1.46
C ASP A 554 -8.96 48.12 -0.18
N ASP A 555 -8.46 47.73 1.00
CA ASP A 555 -8.97 48.18 2.30
C ASP A 555 -8.29 49.46 2.80
N TRP A 556 -7.17 49.86 2.19
CA TRP A 556 -6.45 51.07 2.55
C TRP A 556 -7.03 52.27 1.81
N HIS A 557 -7.75 53.12 2.53
CA HIS A 557 -8.17 54.42 2.04
C HIS A 557 -7.12 55.49 2.36
N ILE A 558 -6.48 56.06 1.33
CA ILE A 558 -5.68 57.29 1.47
C ILE A 558 -6.65 58.48 1.39
N ALA A 559 -7.08 58.99 2.54
CA ALA A 559 -7.75 60.28 2.61
C ALA A 559 -6.69 61.42 2.57
N PRO A 560 -6.87 62.47 1.76
CA PRO A 560 -6.03 63.66 1.87
C PRO A 560 -6.14 64.24 3.28
N VAL A 561 -5.00 64.57 3.90
CA VAL A 561 -4.98 65.39 5.11
C VAL A 561 -5.66 66.70 4.76
N LYS A 562 -6.73 67.08 5.46
CA LYS A 562 -7.33 68.41 5.29
C LYS A 562 -6.24 69.45 5.58
N PRO A 563 -5.94 70.34 4.63
CA PRO A 563 -4.83 71.29 4.75
C PRO A 563 -4.98 72.25 5.93
#